data_AF-A0A7C9B7Y9-F1
#
_entry.id   AF-A0A7C9B7Y9-F1
#
_cell.length_a   1.000
_cell.length_b   1.000
_cell.length_c   1.000
_cell.angle_alpha   90.00
_cell.angle_beta   90.00
_cell.angle_gamma   90.00
#
_symmetry.space_group_name_H-M   'P 1'
#
loop_
_entity.id
_entity.type
_entity.pdbx_description
1 polymer ?
#
loop_
_entity_poly.entity_id
_entity_poly.type
_entity_poly.pdbx_seq_one_letter_code
_entity_poly.pdbx_strand_id
1 'polypeptide(L)'
;MKKHSQSITQTLKWTFLFGLLVMFSCKSDDDPGPDVSAQLSGKWWCDSNKTLADQFFGADGTFQQRFNGVTSTGKWSLSSDKKTISISDVSNNLVDSWTYGLKEVSSSKLVLNYIGDYTFAPCP
;
A
#
# COMPACT_ATOMS: atom_id res chain seq x y z
N MET A 1 49.05 -37.53 48.05
CA MET A 1 48.91 -36.10 47.70
C MET A 1 48.78 -35.97 46.18
N LYS A 2 47.90 -35.05 45.73
CA LYS A 2 47.67 -34.52 44.35
C LYS A 2 48.97 -34.30 43.56
N LYS A 3 49.08 -34.21 42.22
CA LYS A 3 48.20 -34.19 41.01
C LYS A 3 49.18 -34.13 39.80
N HIS A 4 48.60 -34.15 38.59
CA HIS A 4 49.07 -33.60 37.30
C HIS A 4 49.48 -34.66 36.25
N SER A 5 49.18 -34.51 34.96
CA SER A 5 48.27 -33.68 34.17
C SER A 5 48.59 -33.98 32.70
N GLN A 6 47.58 -33.89 31.82
CA GLN A 6 47.68 -33.69 30.35
C GLN A 6 48.14 -34.90 29.51
N SER A 7 47.71 -35.12 28.27
CA SER A 7 46.69 -34.49 27.41
C SER A 7 46.51 -35.38 26.18
N ILE A 8 45.25 -35.54 25.73
CA ILE A 8 44.72 -35.43 24.35
C ILE A 8 45.40 -36.34 23.30
N THR A 9 44.69 -37.13 22.50
CA THR A 9 44.24 -36.69 21.16
C THR A 9 43.45 -37.78 20.42
N GLN A 10 42.26 -37.40 19.91
CA GLN A 10 41.50 -37.88 18.73
C GLN A 10 40.99 -39.35 18.73
N THR A 11 39.77 -39.67 18.28
CA THR A 11 38.99 -39.10 17.18
C THR A 11 37.51 -39.44 17.37
N LEU A 12 36.64 -38.44 17.54
CA LEU A 12 35.20 -38.64 17.56
C LEU A 12 34.64 -38.32 16.16
N LYS A 13 34.36 -39.35 15.37
CA LYS A 13 33.50 -39.24 14.19
C LYS A 13 32.22 -40.02 14.48
N TRP A 14 31.18 -39.32 14.92
CA TRP A 14 29.83 -39.84 14.75
C TRP A 14 28.92 -38.74 14.21
N THR A 15 28.68 -38.85 12.92
CA THR A 15 27.72 -38.11 12.12
C THR A 15 26.32 -38.22 12.75
N PHE A 16 25.81 -37.12 13.30
CA PHE A 16 24.40 -37.00 13.66
C PHE A 16 23.68 -36.27 12.53
N LEU A 17 23.04 -37.05 11.67
CA LEU A 17 22.19 -36.58 10.58
C LEU A 17 20.81 -37.22 10.81
N PHE A 18 19.88 -36.48 11.42
CA PHE A 18 18.44 -36.64 11.18
C PHE A 18 17.75 -35.37 11.64
N GLY A 19 17.33 -34.59 10.65
CA GLY A 19 16.54 -33.40 10.85
C GLY A 19 15.04 -33.66 10.72
N LEU A 20 14.35 -32.56 11.00
CA LEU A 20 13.02 -32.17 10.59
C LEU A 20 11.80 -32.75 11.31
N LEU A 21 10.81 -31.84 11.37
CA LEU A 21 9.44 -31.93 11.86
C LEU A 21 9.39 -31.63 13.37
N VAL A 22 8.91 -30.47 13.83
CA VAL A 22 7.62 -29.87 13.49
C VAL A 22 7.68 -28.34 13.72
N MET A 23 7.60 -27.53 12.66
CA MET A 23 7.22 -26.12 12.79
C MET A 23 5.70 -26.04 12.66
N PHE A 24 5.03 -25.91 13.80
CA PHE A 24 3.60 -25.66 13.86
C PHE A 24 3.29 -24.22 13.39
N SER A 25 2.57 -24.14 12.27
CA SER A 25 1.59 -23.12 11.89
C SER A 25 1.77 -21.69 12.39
N CYS A 26 2.39 -20.84 11.57
CA CYS A 26 1.87 -19.49 11.36
C CYS A 26 0.92 -19.55 10.16
N LYS A 27 -0.38 -19.71 10.43
CA LYS A 27 -1.42 -19.31 9.48
C LYS A 27 -1.56 -17.80 9.66
N SER A 28 -0.76 -17.03 8.92
CA SER A 28 -1.17 -15.67 8.61
C SER A 28 -2.28 -15.83 7.60
N ASP A 29 -3.51 -15.57 8.03
CA ASP A 29 -4.61 -15.30 7.12
C ASP A 29 -4.33 -13.96 6.42
N ASP A 30 -3.30 -13.94 5.57
CA ASP A 30 -3.16 -12.95 4.51
C ASP A 30 -4.10 -13.40 3.38
N ASP A 31 -5.40 -13.34 3.65
CA ASP A 31 -6.37 -13.28 2.57
C ASP A 31 -5.98 -12.04 1.75
N PRO A 32 -5.56 -12.17 0.48
CA PRO A 32 -5.18 -11.03 -0.32
C PRO A 32 -6.44 -10.23 -0.57
N GLY A 33 -6.75 -9.31 0.36
CA GLY A 33 -7.78 -8.31 0.20
C GLY A 33 -7.61 -7.66 -1.17
N PRO A 34 -8.72 -7.27 -1.81
CA PRO A 34 -8.71 -6.83 -3.19
C PRO A 34 -7.64 -5.78 -3.42
N ASP A 35 -6.96 -5.86 -4.57
CA ASP A 35 -5.87 -4.95 -4.90
C ASP A 35 -6.40 -3.50 -4.95
N VAL A 36 -6.13 -2.75 -3.89
CA VAL A 36 -6.51 -1.35 -3.70
C VAL A 36 -6.10 -0.52 -4.92
N SER A 37 -4.93 -0.79 -5.50
CA SER A 37 -4.47 -0.07 -6.69
C SER A 37 -5.37 -0.35 -7.90
N ALA A 38 -5.74 -1.63 -8.11
CA ALA A 38 -6.65 -2.03 -9.17
C ALA A 38 -8.07 -1.48 -8.98
N GLN A 39 -8.55 -1.35 -7.73
CA GLN A 39 -9.86 -0.77 -7.45
C GLN A 39 -9.90 0.74 -7.67
N LEU A 40 -8.82 1.43 -7.30
CA LEU A 40 -8.71 2.89 -7.40
C LEU A 40 -8.49 3.34 -8.84
N SER A 41 -7.68 2.60 -9.60
CA SER A 41 -7.17 3.06 -10.89
C SER A 41 -8.11 2.82 -12.08
N GLY A 42 -7.87 3.56 -13.17
CA GLY A 42 -8.51 3.35 -14.47
C GLY A 42 -9.92 3.91 -14.60
N LYS A 43 -10.41 4.69 -13.62
CA LYS A 43 -11.73 5.32 -13.65
C LYS A 43 -11.72 6.71 -13.02
N TRP A 44 -12.74 7.50 -13.35
CA TRP A 44 -12.99 8.77 -12.69
C TRP A 44 -13.85 8.59 -11.44
N TRP A 45 -13.45 9.26 -10.36
CA TRP A 45 -14.13 9.36 -9.09
C TRP A 45 -14.75 10.75 -8.98
N CYS A 46 -16.08 10.81 -9.02
CA CYS A 46 -16.85 12.04 -9.01
C CYS A 46 -17.38 12.35 -7.62
N ASP A 47 -17.31 13.63 -7.22
CA ASP A 47 -18.10 14.13 -6.10
C ASP A 47 -19.53 14.37 -6.58
N SER A 48 -20.48 13.69 -5.95
CA SER A 48 -21.90 13.83 -6.28
C SER A 48 -22.42 15.25 -6.00
N ASN A 49 -21.78 15.97 -5.07
CA ASN A 49 -22.19 17.32 -4.69
C ASN A 49 -21.53 18.41 -5.53
N LYS A 50 -20.58 18.05 -6.41
CA LYS A 50 -19.83 19.00 -7.27
C LYS A 50 -19.15 20.15 -6.50
N THR A 51 -18.77 19.87 -5.27
CA THR A 51 -18.02 20.76 -4.38
C THR A 51 -16.53 20.48 -4.37
N LEU A 52 -16.15 19.24 -4.68
CA LEU A 52 -14.76 18.79 -4.81
C LEU A 52 -14.43 18.52 -6.28
N ALA A 53 -13.13 18.51 -6.58
CA ALA A 53 -12.66 18.11 -7.90
C ALA A 53 -12.95 16.63 -8.15
N ASP A 54 -13.43 16.30 -9.35
CA ASP A 54 -13.48 14.91 -9.81
C ASP A 54 -12.02 14.43 -10.01
N GLN A 55 -11.71 13.18 -9.68
CA GLN A 55 -10.33 12.67 -9.64
C GLN A 55 -10.15 11.42 -10.51
N PHE A 56 -8.98 11.28 -11.13
CA PHE A 56 -8.60 10.09 -11.90
C PHE A 56 -7.22 9.62 -11.49
N PHE A 57 -7.13 8.33 -11.21
CA PHE A 57 -5.90 7.63 -10.85
C PHE A 57 -5.56 6.68 -12.01
N GLY A 58 -4.57 7.02 -12.84
CA GLY A 58 -4.09 6.17 -13.92
C GLY A 58 -3.28 4.99 -13.40
N ALA A 59 -3.44 3.80 -14.00
CA ALA A 59 -2.67 2.61 -13.62
C ALA A 59 -1.16 2.76 -13.88
N ASP A 60 -0.78 3.74 -14.69
CA ASP A 60 0.59 4.17 -15.01
C ASP A 60 1.18 5.17 -13.99
N GLY A 61 0.42 5.54 -12.96
CA GLY A 61 0.80 6.56 -11.98
C GLY A 61 0.42 7.99 -12.38
N THR A 62 -0.29 8.19 -13.50
CA THR A 62 -0.78 9.53 -13.90
C THR A 62 -1.95 9.96 -13.01
N PHE A 63 -1.91 11.18 -12.47
CA PHE A 63 -3.04 11.79 -11.77
C PHE A 63 -3.70 12.84 -12.65
N GLN A 64 -5.03 12.89 -12.62
CA GLN A 64 -5.78 14.00 -13.19
C GLN A 64 -6.90 14.43 -12.24
N GLN A 65 -7.25 15.71 -12.28
CA GLN A 65 -8.46 16.20 -11.64
C GLN A 65 -9.18 17.23 -12.51
N ARG A 66 -10.49 17.33 -12.32
CA ARG A 66 -11.35 18.29 -13.03
C ARG A 66 -12.17 19.08 -12.03
N PHE A 67 -12.08 20.41 -12.10
CA PHE A 67 -12.90 21.30 -11.30
C PHE A 67 -13.19 22.58 -12.07
N ASN A 68 -14.45 22.99 -12.13
CA ASN A 68 -14.91 24.22 -12.81
C ASN A 68 -14.35 24.41 -14.24
N GLY A 69 -14.29 23.33 -15.03
CA GLY A 69 -13.81 23.36 -16.41
C GLY A 69 -12.28 23.39 -16.57
N VAL A 70 -11.53 23.44 -15.47
CA VAL A 70 -10.07 23.33 -15.47
C VAL A 70 -9.67 21.88 -15.25
N THR A 71 -8.71 21.39 -16.04
CA THR A 71 -8.07 20.09 -15.83
C THR A 71 -6.64 20.30 -15.35
N SER A 72 -6.32 19.70 -14.20
CA SER A 72 -4.96 19.62 -13.68
C SER A 72 -4.44 18.20 -13.89
N THR A 73 -3.14 18.07 -14.14
CA THR A 73 -2.47 16.77 -14.30
C THR A 73 -1.22 16.70 -13.45
N GLY A 74 -0.92 15.52 -12.91
CA GLY A 74 0.28 15.26 -12.13
C GLY A 74 0.55 13.76 -12.03
N LYS A 75 1.10 13.34 -10.89
CA LYS A 75 1.39 11.94 -10.57
C LYS A 75 0.70 11.54 -9.27
N TRP A 76 0.43 10.25 -9.12
CA TRP A 76 0.03 9.68 -7.85
C TRP A 76 0.81 8.42 -7.53
N SER A 77 0.84 8.09 -6.24
CA SER A 77 1.35 6.82 -5.74
C SER A 77 0.57 6.38 -4.51
N LEU A 78 0.58 5.08 -4.23
CA LEU A 78 0.01 4.48 -3.03
C LEU A 78 1.15 4.05 -2.11
N SER A 79 1.03 4.36 -0.81
CA SER A 79 1.98 3.88 0.19
C SER A 79 2.01 2.35 0.27
N SER A 80 3.11 1.80 0.77
CA SER A 80 3.29 0.34 0.90
C SER A 80 2.24 -0.32 1.81
N ASP A 81 1.75 0.41 2.81
CA ASP A 81 0.67 -0.03 3.71
C ASP A 81 -0.73 0.16 3.12
N LYS A 82 -0.83 0.71 1.91
CA LYS A 82 -2.06 0.97 1.16
C LYS A 82 -3.03 1.94 1.87
N LYS A 83 -2.56 2.76 2.80
CA LYS A 83 -3.38 3.71 3.58
C LYS A 83 -3.24 5.16 3.16
N THR A 84 -2.26 5.50 2.34
CA THR A 84 -1.97 6.88 1.96
C THR A 84 -1.80 6.98 0.45
N ILE A 85 -2.52 7.92 -0.16
CA ILE A 85 -2.33 8.30 -1.56
C ILE A 85 -1.55 9.61 -1.58
N SER A 86 -0.43 9.63 -2.28
CA SER A 86 0.38 10.84 -2.48
C SER A 86 0.17 11.37 -3.88
N ILE A 87 -0.16 12.66 -3.99
CA ILE A 87 -0.28 13.39 -5.25
C ILE A 87 0.90 14.37 -5.36
N SER A 88 1.53 14.42 -6.53
CA SER A 88 2.69 15.29 -6.78
C SER A 88 2.73 15.79 -8.21
N ASP A 89 3.61 16.76 -8.48
CA ASP A 89 3.87 17.33 -9.80
C ASP A 89 2.59 17.86 -10.49
N VAL A 90 1.64 18.41 -9.73
CA VAL A 90 0.36 18.87 -10.27
C VAL A 90 0.52 20.23 -10.95
N SER A 91 0.20 20.27 -12.25
CA SER A 91 0.13 21.48 -13.05
C SER A 91 -1.27 22.10 -13.02
N ASN A 92 -1.36 23.42 -13.26
CA ASN A 92 -2.63 24.16 -13.31
C ASN A 92 -3.49 23.99 -12.04
N ASN A 93 -2.84 23.98 -10.87
CA ASN A 93 -3.49 23.98 -9.56
C ASN A 93 -2.72 24.94 -8.62
N LEU A 94 -3.38 25.45 -7.59
CA LEU A 94 -2.77 26.32 -6.57
C LEU A 94 -1.76 25.57 -5.70
N VAL A 95 -1.97 24.26 -5.55
CA VAL A 95 -1.10 23.36 -4.81
C VAL A 95 -0.61 22.28 -5.77
N ASP A 96 0.69 22.03 -5.75
CA ASP A 96 1.37 21.09 -6.64
C ASP A 96 1.48 19.66 -6.06
N SER A 97 1.26 19.50 -4.75
CA SER A 97 1.39 18.23 -4.04
C SER A 97 0.56 18.17 -2.75
N TRP A 98 0.01 17.00 -2.44
CA TRP A 98 -0.73 16.73 -1.20
C TRP A 98 -0.86 15.23 -0.96
N THR A 99 -1.41 14.86 0.20
CA THR A 99 -1.66 13.45 0.55
C THR A 99 -3.11 13.26 1.01
N TYR A 100 -3.68 12.12 0.69
CA TYR A 100 -4.95 11.65 1.24
C TYR A 100 -4.73 10.42 2.12
N GLY A 101 -5.42 10.36 3.25
CA GLY A 101 -5.65 9.09 3.94
C GLY A 101 -6.73 8.30 3.20
N LEU A 102 -6.43 7.09 2.76
CA LEU A 102 -7.42 6.18 2.19
C LEU A 102 -8.21 5.51 3.33
N LYS A 103 -9.51 5.79 3.39
CA LYS A 103 -10.42 5.21 4.39
C LYS A 103 -11.16 3.99 3.85
N GLU A 104 -11.64 4.09 2.62
CA GLU A 104 -12.42 3.04 1.97
C GLU A 104 -12.24 3.13 0.45
N VAL A 105 -12.13 1.98 -0.21
CA VAL A 105 -12.27 1.88 -1.67
C VAL A 105 -12.99 0.59 -2.00
N SER A 106 -13.86 0.66 -3.00
CA SER A 106 -14.62 -0.48 -3.53
C SER A 106 -14.91 -0.25 -5.01
N SER A 107 -15.72 -1.09 -5.64
CA SER A 107 -16.15 -0.86 -7.03
C SER A 107 -17.03 0.39 -7.20
N SER A 108 -17.75 0.81 -6.15
CA SER A 108 -18.79 1.86 -6.21
C SER A 108 -18.56 3.06 -5.29
N LYS A 109 -17.50 3.03 -4.46
CA LYS A 109 -17.28 4.05 -3.44
C LYS A 109 -15.80 4.24 -3.16
N LEU A 110 -15.38 5.49 -3.04
CA LEU A 110 -14.06 5.91 -2.58
C LEU A 110 -14.24 6.92 -1.45
N VAL A 111 -13.58 6.69 -0.31
CA VAL A 111 -13.55 7.61 0.82
C VAL A 111 -12.11 8.01 1.10
N LEU A 112 -11.84 9.30 0.96
CA LEU A 112 -10.54 9.92 1.22
C LEU A 112 -10.63 10.85 2.42
N ASN A 113 -9.59 10.88 3.24
CA ASN A 113 -9.46 11.79 4.35
C ASN A 113 -8.37 12.83 4.03
N TYR A 114 -8.69 14.12 4.13
CA TYR A 114 -7.73 15.22 4.00
C TYR A 114 -7.83 16.19 5.18
N ILE A 115 -8.86 17.05 5.17
CA ILE A 115 -9.28 17.89 6.30
C ILE A 115 -10.60 17.35 6.91
N GLY A 116 -11.22 16.40 6.22
CA GLY A 116 -12.39 15.63 6.61
C GLY A 116 -12.55 14.47 5.64
N ASP A 117 -13.63 13.71 5.80
CA ASP A 117 -13.92 12.59 4.92
C ASP A 117 -14.67 13.07 3.66
N TYR A 118 -14.11 12.75 2.50
CA TYR A 118 -14.62 13.05 1.19
C TYR A 118 -15.06 11.76 0.52
N THR A 119 -16.32 11.68 0.14
CA THR A 119 -16.89 10.50 -0.51
C THR A 119 -17.09 10.77 -1.99
N PHE A 120 -16.57 9.86 -2.81
CA PHE A 120 -16.72 9.87 -4.26
C PHE A 120 -17.38 8.57 -4.72
N ALA A 121 -18.09 8.67 -5.84
CA ALA A 121 -18.61 7.52 -6.58
C ALA A 121 -17.93 7.47 -7.95
N PRO A 122 -17.90 6.31 -8.64
CA PRO A 122 -17.54 6.29 -10.04
C PRO A 122 -18.40 7.28 -10.82
N CYS A 123 -17.77 8.06 -11.70
CA CYS A 123 -18.53 8.90 -12.61
C CYS A 123 -19.42 8.04 -13.53
N PRO A 124 -20.59 8.55 -13.94
CA PRO A 124 -21.47 7.87 -14.88
C PRO A 124 -20.86 7.70 -16.27
#